data_AF-A0A930QMX6-F1
#
_entry.id   AF-A0A930QMX6-F1
#
_cell.length_a   1.000
_cell.length_b   1.000
_cell.length_c   1.000
_cell.angle_alpha   90.00
_cell.angle_beta   90.00
_cell.angle_gamma   90.00
#
_symmetry.space_group_name_H-M   'P 1'
#
loop_
_entity.id
_entity.type
_entity.pdbx_description
1 polymer ?
#
loop_
_entity_poly.entity_id
_entity_poly.type
_entity_poly.pdbx_seq_one_letter_code
_entity_poly.pdbx_strand_id
1 'polypeptide(L)'
;QKMMGDGVAVEPTEGVVVAPADAEVTMVMEDSRHAVGLRMDNGAEMLIHIGVDTVKLEGKGFEMHVAMGDRVKAGTPLVTFDRTVIHEAGYQDTVIMAVTNSGEYPLMKKTTGMEAKAGETPVLTF
;
A
#
# COMPACT_ATOMS: atom_id res chain seq x y z
N GLN A 1 4.76 11.54 17.52
CA GLN A 1 3.76 10.99 16.58
C GLN A 1 4.39 11.13 15.19
N LYS A 2 5.01 10.08 14.65
CA LYS A 2 5.51 10.14 13.27
C LYS A 2 4.27 10.07 12.38
N MET A 3 3.94 11.16 11.70
CA MET A 3 2.87 11.17 10.70
C MET A 3 3.24 10.13 9.64
N MET A 4 2.29 9.25 9.26
CA MET A 4 2.51 8.21 8.24
C MET A 4 2.84 8.80 6.84
N GLY A 5 2.79 10.12 6.68
CA GLY A 5 2.88 10.80 5.41
C GLY A 5 1.55 11.44 5.02
N ASP A 6 1.49 12.00 3.82
CA ASP A 6 0.23 12.41 3.19
C ASP A 6 -0.09 11.48 2.02
N GLY A 7 -1.36 11.24 1.74
CA GLY A 7 -1.75 10.24 0.75
C GLY A 7 -3.25 10.00 0.66
N VAL A 8 -3.61 8.79 0.27
CA VAL A 8 -5.01 8.37 0.07
C VAL A 8 -5.32 7.07 0.80
N ALA A 9 -6.59 6.87 1.12
CA ALA A 9 -7.12 5.60 1.57
C ALA A 9 -8.06 5.04 0.49
N VAL A 10 -8.00 3.73 0.27
CA VAL A 10 -8.79 3.00 -0.72
C VAL A 10 -9.58 1.92 0.01
N GLU A 11 -10.90 1.92 -0.15
CA GLU A 11 -11.73 0.79 0.24
C GLU A 11 -11.64 -0.26 -0.87
N PRO A 12 -10.99 -1.42 -0.63
CA PRO A 12 -10.78 -2.39 -1.68
C PRO A 12 -12.08 -3.10 -2.05
N THR A 13 -12.23 -3.44 -3.32
CA THR A 13 -13.25 -4.40 -3.78
C THR A 13 -12.66 -5.81 -3.93
N GLU A 14 -11.34 -5.92 -4.11
CA GLU A 14 -10.60 -7.17 -4.28
C GLU A 14 -9.42 -7.28 -3.29
N GLY A 15 -8.94 -8.50 -3.06
CA GLY A 15 -7.88 -8.82 -2.10
C GLY A 15 -6.47 -8.75 -2.68
N VAL A 16 -6.16 -7.77 -3.53
CA VAL A 16 -4.83 -7.65 -4.14
C VAL A 16 -4.34 -6.21 -4.16
N VAL A 17 -3.12 -6.01 -3.68
CA VAL A 17 -2.36 -4.77 -3.81
C VAL A 17 -1.29 -4.98 -4.87
N VAL A 18 -1.24 -4.06 -5.84
CA VAL A 18 -0.21 -4.03 -6.88
C VAL A 18 0.65 -2.78 -6.76
N ALA A 19 1.85 -2.82 -7.33
CA ALA A 19 2.74 -1.68 -7.40
C ALA A 19 2.07 -0.53 -8.18
N PRO A 20 1.98 0.68 -7.60
CA PRO A 20 1.31 1.81 -8.25
C PRO A 20 2.19 2.48 -9.33
N ALA A 21 3.50 2.24 -9.29
CA ALA A 21 4.48 2.70 -10.26
C ALA A 21 5.72 1.79 -10.22
N ASP A 22 6.66 2.03 -11.12
CA ASP A 22 7.98 1.40 -11.09
C ASP A 22 8.74 1.86 -9.84
N ALA A 23 9.22 0.90 -9.05
CA ALA A 23 9.74 1.16 -7.72
C ALA A 23 10.74 0.09 -7.25
N GLU A 24 11.48 0.42 -6.21
CA GLU A 24 12.24 -0.52 -5.40
C GLU A 24 11.49 -0.81 -4.10
N VAL A 25 11.40 -2.08 -3.71
CA VAL A 25 10.81 -2.48 -2.43
C VAL A 25 11.84 -2.19 -1.33
N THR A 26 11.56 -1.19 -0.50
CA THR A 26 12.47 -0.74 0.57
C THR A 26 12.19 -1.40 1.91
N MET A 27 10.99 -1.96 2.08
CA MET A 27 10.55 -2.55 3.33
C MET A 27 9.43 -3.57 3.07
N VAL A 28 9.46 -4.67 3.81
CA VAL A 28 8.37 -5.64 3.92
C VAL A 28 8.18 -5.95 5.39
N MET A 29 6.93 -5.93 5.88
CA MET A 29 6.64 -6.43 7.23
C MET A 29 6.63 -7.96 7.21
N GLU A 30 7.79 -8.62 7.35
CA GLU A 30 7.90 -10.08 7.14
C GLU A 30 6.99 -10.90 8.08
N ASP A 31 6.87 -10.51 9.36
CA ASP A 31 6.07 -11.27 10.33
C ASP A 31 4.56 -11.18 10.06
N SER A 32 4.07 -9.97 9.74
CA SER A 32 2.64 -9.69 9.67
C SER A 32 2.11 -9.49 8.24
N ARG A 33 3.00 -9.29 7.27
CA ARG A 33 2.77 -9.22 5.81
C ARG A 33 1.68 -8.25 5.35
N HIS A 34 1.29 -7.31 6.20
CA HIS A 34 0.20 -6.36 5.95
C HIS A 34 0.67 -5.01 5.40
N ALA A 35 1.99 -4.78 5.31
CA ALA A 35 2.52 -3.52 4.80
C ALA A 35 3.80 -3.72 3.99
N VAL A 36 3.95 -2.86 2.98
CA VAL A 36 5.09 -2.80 2.06
C VAL A 36 5.51 -1.35 1.85
N GLY A 37 6.82 -1.09 1.94
CA GLY A 37 7.43 0.18 1.63
C GLY A 37 8.07 0.14 0.25
N LEU A 38 7.86 1.21 -0.52
CA LEU A 38 8.34 1.40 -1.87
C LEU A 38 9.12 2.71 -1.98
N ARG A 39 10.18 2.71 -2.77
CA ARG A 39 10.83 3.93 -3.26
C ARG A 39 10.63 4.01 -4.77
N MET A 40 9.89 5.02 -5.20
CA MET A 40 9.64 5.30 -6.61
C MET A 40 10.90 5.86 -7.27
N ASP A 41 11.01 5.76 -8.60
CA ASP A 41 12.16 6.29 -9.34
C ASP A 41 12.31 7.82 -9.26
N ASN A 42 11.23 8.54 -8.95
CA ASN A 42 11.27 9.99 -8.68
C ASN A 42 11.73 10.33 -7.24
N GLY A 43 12.12 9.34 -6.45
CA GLY A 43 12.56 9.48 -5.05
C GLY A 43 11.44 9.45 -4.01
N ALA A 44 10.17 9.37 -4.41
CA ALA A 44 9.06 9.38 -3.46
C ALA A 44 9.04 8.06 -2.68
N GLU A 45 8.96 8.15 -1.36
CA GLU A 45 8.86 7.00 -0.47
C GLU A 45 7.39 6.78 -0.14
N MET A 46 6.86 5.62 -0.49
CA MET A 46 5.46 5.25 -0.27
C MET A 46 5.37 4.06 0.67
N LEU A 47 4.57 4.20 1.71
CA LEU A 47 4.13 3.11 2.56
C LEU A 47 2.72 2.70 2.15
N ILE A 48 2.54 1.44 1.78
CA ILE A 48 1.22 0.83 1.58
C ILE A 48 0.92 -0.05 2.78
N HIS A 49 -0.16 0.24 3.48
CA HIS A 49 -0.59 -0.45 4.70
C HIS A 49 -2.01 -0.99 4.51
N ILE A 50 -2.20 -2.29 4.66
CA ILE A 50 -3.47 -2.97 4.39
C ILE A 50 -4.24 -3.13 5.69
N GLY A 51 -5.38 -2.44 5.78
CA GLY A 51 -6.25 -2.45 6.93
C GLY A 51 -5.76 -1.62 8.12
N VAL A 52 -6.60 -1.52 9.14
CA VAL A 52 -6.29 -0.81 10.39
C VAL A 52 -6.15 -1.85 11.50
N ASP A 53 -5.06 -1.78 12.28
CA ASP A 53 -4.71 -2.73 13.35
C ASP A 53 -4.48 -4.19 12.91
N THR A 54 -4.40 -4.45 11.61
CA THR A 54 -4.22 -5.80 11.00
C THR A 54 -2.88 -6.47 11.32
N VAL A 55 -1.90 -5.74 11.86
CA VAL A 55 -0.68 -6.32 12.43
C VAL A 55 -1.01 -7.42 13.47
N LYS A 56 -2.13 -7.29 14.18
CA LYS A 56 -2.64 -8.25 15.18
C LYS A 56 -3.10 -9.59 14.57
N LEU A 57 -3.22 -9.67 13.25
CA LEU A 57 -3.51 -10.92 12.54
C LEU A 57 -2.27 -11.79 12.37
N GLU A 58 -1.07 -11.30 12.71
CA GLU A 58 0.18 -12.06 12.68
C GLU A 58 0.39 -12.77 11.33
N GLY A 59 0.06 -12.08 10.24
CA GLY A 59 0.20 -12.60 8.87
C GLY A 59 -0.91 -13.52 8.41
N LYS A 60 -1.93 -13.81 9.23
CA LYS A 60 -3.10 -14.58 8.82
C LYS A 60 -3.92 -13.80 7.78
N GLY A 61 -4.19 -14.45 6.65
CA GLY A 61 -4.92 -13.83 5.55
C GLY A 61 -4.07 -12.87 4.71
N PHE A 62 -2.74 -12.89 4.83
CA PHE A 62 -1.83 -12.12 3.99
C PHE A 62 -0.79 -13.03 3.34
N GLU A 63 -0.51 -12.77 2.08
CA GLU A 63 0.55 -13.40 1.31
C GLU A 63 1.35 -12.33 0.58
N MET A 64 2.65 -12.27 0.88
CA MET A 64 3.58 -11.31 0.32
C MET A 64 4.23 -11.92 -0.93
N HIS A 65 4.23 -11.18 -2.04
CA HIS A 65 4.74 -11.62 -3.34
C HIS A 65 6.12 -11.06 -3.67
N VAL A 66 6.63 -10.16 -2.83
CA VAL A 66 7.90 -9.44 -3.03
C VAL A 66 8.76 -9.48 -1.79
N ALA A 67 10.06 -9.32 -1.97
CA ALA A 67 11.05 -9.20 -0.90
C ALA A 67 11.68 -7.81 -0.89
N MET A 68 12.29 -7.43 0.24
CA MET A 68 13.09 -6.22 0.33
C MET A 68 14.24 -6.27 -0.70
N GLY A 69 14.43 -5.18 -1.42
CA GLY A 69 15.43 -5.02 -2.49
C GLY A 69 14.91 -5.39 -3.89
N ASP A 70 13.71 -5.96 -4.01
CA ASP A 70 13.13 -6.26 -5.32
C ASP A 70 12.83 -4.98 -6.12
N ARG A 71 13.05 -5.05 -7.43
CA ARG A 71 12.56 -4.04 -8.37
C ARG A 71 11.23 -4.49 -8.97
N VAL A 72 10.21 -3.65 -8.84
CA VAL A 72 8.85 -3.90 -9.32
C VAL A 72 8.45 -2.89 -10.38
N LYS A 73 7.54 -3.29 -11.26
CA LYS A 73 6.90 -2.40 -12.24
C LYS A 73 5.46 -2.12 -11.87
N ALA A 74 4.89 -1.04 -12.38
CA ALA A 74 3.47 -0.75 -12.25
C ALA A 74 2.61 -1.99 -12.57
N GLY A 75 1.68 -2.34 -11.68
CA GLY A 75 0.81 -3.51 -11.80
C GLY A 75 1.42 -4.83 -11.27
N THR A 76 2.69 -4.87 -10.86
CA THR A 76 3.28 -6.05 -10.23
C THR A 76 2.55 -6.36 -8.92
N PRO A 77 2.03 -7.58 -8.69
CA PRO A 77 1.44 -7.96 -7.41
C PRO A 77 2.44 -7.81 -6.26
N LEU A 78 2.03 -7.13 -5.18
CA LEU A 78 2.85 -6.94 -3.98
C LEU A 78 2.36 -7.81 -2.84
N VAL A 79 1.06 -7.75 -2.57
CA VAL A 79 0.42 -8.47 -1.47
C VAL A 79 -0.96 -8.94 -1.91
N THR A 80 -1.29 -10.20 -1.66
CA THR A 80 -2.67 -10.67 -1.67
C THR A 80 -3.17 -10.81 -0.23
N PHE A 81 -4.44 -10.49 -0.01
CA PHE A 81 -5.04 -10.56 1.30
C PHE A 81 -6.48 -11.10 1.25
N ASP A 82 -6.85 -11.86 2.27
CA ASP A 82 -8.19 -12.40 2.43
C ASP A 82 -9.02 -11.40 3.23
N ARG A 83 -9.90 -10.70 2.51
CA ARG A 83 -10.81 -9.72 3.08
C ARG A 83 -11.74 -10.33 4.13
N THR A 84 -12.24 -11.55 3.90
CA THR A 84 -13.12 -12.23 4.84
C THR A 84 -12.41 -12.48 6.16
N VAL A 85 -11.14 -12.93 6.12
CA VAL A 85 -10.35 -13.14 7.34
C VAL A 85 -10.17 -11.84 8.13
N ILE A 86 -9.94 -10.71 7.44
CA ILE A 86 -9.78 -9.39 8.10
C ILE A 86 -11.10 -8.97 8.76
N HIS A 87 -12.22 -9.06 8.04
CA HIS A 87 -13.53 -8.66 8.55
C HIS A 87 -14.04 -9.57 9.68
N GLU A 88 -13.84 -10.88 9.58
CA GLU A 88 -14.22 -11.85 10.63
C GLU A 88 -13.46 -11.63 11.95
N ALA A 89 -12.23 -11.11 11.87
CA ALA A 89 -11.46 -10.71 13.04
C ALA A 89 -11.85 -9.34 13.62
N GLY A 90 -12.80 -8.64 12.99
CA GLY A 90 -13.30 -7.34 13.44
C GLY A 90 -12.44 -6.14 13.04
N TYR A 91 -11.58 -6.29 12.02
CA TYR A 91 -10.74 -5.23 11.49
C TYR A 91 -11.30 -4.66 10.18
N GLN A 92 -10.88 -3.44 9.83
CA GLN A 92 -11.15 -2.85 8.52
C GLN A 92 -10.03 -3.22 7.54
N ASP A 93 -10.39 -3.47 6.29
CA ASP A 93 -9.47 -3.81 5.19
C ASP A 93 -9.08 -2.60 4.32
N THR A 94 -9.41 -1.38 4.77
CA THR A 94 -9.04 -0.14 4.08
C THR A 94 -7.53 -0.07 3.84
N VAL A 95 -7.12 0.10 2.58
CA VAL A 95 -5.71 0.19 2.19
C VAL A 95 -5.27 1.64 2.22
N ILE A 96 -4.25 1.94 3.01
CA ILE A 96 -3.67 3.29 3.14
C ILE A 96 -2.43 3.33 2.26
N MET A 97 -2.37 4.30 1.34
CA MET A 97 -1.21 4.61 0.52
C MET A 97 -0.68 5.99 0.92
N ALA A 98 0.42 6.03 1.67
CA ALA A 98 0.96 7.26 2.23
C ALA A 98 2.37 7.54 1.69
N VAL A 99 2.63 8.77 1.24
CA VAL A 99 3.97 9.23 0.87
C VAL A 99 4.65 9.77 2.13
N THR A 100 5.63 9.04 2.65
CA THR A 100 6.27 9.30 3.95
C THR A 100 7.16 10.54 3.94
N ASN A 101 7.75 10.87 2.79
CA ASN A 101 8.49 12.11 2.54
C ASN A 101 7.66 13.17 1.77
N SER A 102 6.33 13.20 1.94
CA SER A 102 5.44 14.11 1.20
C SER A 102 5.79 15.60 1.29
N GLY A 103 6.50 16.03 2.34
CA GLY A 103 7.00 17.40 2.47
C GLY A 103 7.99 17.82 1.36
N GLU A 104 8.61 16.87 0.67
CA GLU A 104 9.50 17.10 -0.48
C GLU A 104 8.72 17.25 -1.80
N TYR A 105 7.42 16.93 -1.81
CA TYR A 105 6.56 16.92 -3.00
C TYR A 105 5.36 17.87 -2.84
N PRO A 106 5.58 19.20 -2.80
CA PRO A 106 4.50 20.18 -2.57
C PRO A 106 3.46 20.25 -3.69
N LEU A 107 3.76 19.71 -4.87
CA LEU A 107 2.85 19.64 -6.01
C LEU A 107 2.05 18.34 -6.07
N MET A 108 2.25 17.44 -5.10
CA MET A 108 1.54 16.17 -5.06
C MET A 108 0.02 16.41 -5.02
N LYS A 109 -0.71 15.80 -5.97
CA LYS A 109 -2.17 15.85 -6.04
C LYS A 109 -2.77 14.50 -5.68
N LYS A 110 -3.83 14.57 -4.89
CA LYS A 110 -4.66 13.43 -4.47
C LYS A 110 -5.96 13.48 -5.25
N THR A 111 -6.30 12.37 -5.89
CA THR A 111 -7.61 12.20 -6.53
C THR A 111 -8.45 11.26 -5.67
N THR A 112 -9.62 11.73 -5.23
CA THR A 112 -10.50 11.00 -4.30
C THR A 112 -11.96 11.06 -4.73
N GLY A 113 -12.82 10.27 -4.07
CA GLY A 113 -14.27 10.28 -4.34
C GLY A 113 -14.66 9.59 -5.64
N MET A 114 -13.84 8.63 -6.11
CA MET A 114 -14.04 7.90 -7.35
C MET A 114 -13.73 6.42 -7.18
N GLU A 115 -14.25 5.60 -8.09
CA GLU A 115 -13.78 4.22 -8.27
C GLU A 115 -12.40 4.23 -8.94
N ALA A 116 -11.53 3.31 -8.51
CA ALA A 116 -10.18 3.18 -9.04
C ALA A 116 -9.89 1.71 -9.36
N LYS A 117 -9.20 1.47 -10.48
CA LYS A 117 -8.72 0.15 -10.88
C LYS A 117 -7.24 0.02 -10.59
N ALA A 118 -6.88 -1.04 -9.86
CA ALA A 118 -5.50 -1.33 -9.45
C ALA A 118 -4.57 -1.39 -10.67
N GLY A 119 -3.43 -0.70 -10.60
CA GLY A 119 -2.44 -0.63 -11.67
C GLY A 119 -2.82 0.25 -12.88
N GLU A 120 -4.01 0.85 -12.89
CA GLU A 120 -4.50 1.66 -14.03
C GLU A 120 -4.89 3.08 -13.63
N THR A 121 -5.66 3.25 -12.56
CA THR A 121 -6.19 4.57 -12.18
C THR A 121 -5.20 5.34 -11.30
N PRO A 122 -4.76 6.54 -11.70
CA PRO A 122 -3.88 7.36 -10.89
C PRO A 122 -4.64 8.02 -9.73
N VAL A 123 -4.27 7.65 -8.50
CA VAL A 123 -4.82 8.22 -7.25
C VAL A 123 -3.90 9.27 -6.60
N LEU A 124 -2.60 9.18 -6.92
CA LEU A 124 -1.56 10.13 -6.53
C LEU A 124 -0.76 10.52 -7.77
N THR A 125 -0.50 11.81 -7.93
CA THR A 125 0.39 12.35 -8.98
C THR A 125 1.33 13.36 -8.36
N PHE A 126 2.54 13.47 -8.90
CA PHE A 126 3.62 14.33 -8.40
C PHE A 126 3.90 15.48 -9.37
#